data_AF-A0A3M1L3K5-F1
#
_entry.id   AF-A0A3M1L3K5-F1
#
_cell.length_a   1.000
_cell.length_b   1.000
_cell.length_c   1.000
_cell.angle_alpha   90.00
_cell.angle_beta   90.00
_cell.angle_gamma   90.00
#
_symmetry.space_group_name_H-M   'P 1'
#
loop_
_entity.id
_entity.type
_entity.pdbx_description
1 polymer ?
#
loop_
_entity_poly.entity_id
_entity_poly.type
_entity_poly.pdbx_seq_one_letter_code
_entity_poly.pdbx_strand_id
1 'polypeptide(L)'
;MSRAMRFIGDGLEEASGQSGNRGQRYAKAGQGAWPFAAELLPFEGREPAGTAGIVHEKPPAMRTLRAETKWGLLLPLIAFVLFILYMVLGLQSRENWATGQWVDFGVGLVLLIAVYVLAIREVREKDFGGSLSWRQGFWAGATLTLIMIPVSSFLLWIFTEFINPEYLQIWGEKMVEGGYAGTPGWGTYLQVHVVSSAVIGLLLSLIVPLFLKRKPEN
;
A
#
# COMPACT_ATOMS: atom_id res chain seq x y z
N MET A 1 9.91 -42.05 -28.11
CA MET A 1 9.26 -40.76 -28.42
C MET A 1 8.14 -40.94 -29.45
N SER A 2 7.02 -41.57 -29.08
CA SER A 2 5.96 -41.96 -30.06
C SER A 2 4.55 -42.03 -29.43
N ARG A 3 4.27 -41.19 -28.43
CA ARG A 3 2.90 -41.09 -27.85
C ARG A 3 2.46 -39.69 -27.40
N ALA A 4 3.35 -38.70 -27.43
CA ALA A 4 3.03 -37.32 -27.04
C ALA A 4 2.68 -36.39 -28.23
N MET A 5 2.77 -36.86 -29.48
CA MET A 5 2.46 -36.06 -30.68
C MET A 5 1.10 -36.36 -31.33
N ARG A 6 0.27 -37.25 -30.76
CA ARG A 6 -1.10 -37.48 -31.25
C ARG A 6 -2.17 -36.64 -30.56
N PHE A 7 -1.86 -36.00 -29.44
CA PHE A 7 -2.85 -35.21 -28.69
C PHE A 7 -2.96 -33.74 -29.16
N ILE A 8 -2.09 -33.30 -30.07
CA ILE A 8 -2.07 -31.93 -30.61
C ILE A 8 -2.68 -31.87 -32.04
N GLY A 9 -2.81 -33.01 -32.73
CA GLY A 9 -3.44 -33.09 -34.05
C GLY A 9 -4.97 -33.06 -34.01
N ASP A 10 -5.56 -33.81 -33.08
CA ASP A 10 -7.02 -34.02 -33.09
C ASP A 10 -7.82 -32.81 -32.55
N GLY A 11 -7.18 -31.91 -31.79
CA GLY A 11 -7.82 -30.69 -31.26
C GLY A 11 -7.86 -29.50 -32.22
N LEU A 12 -7.16 -29.57 -33.37
CA LEU A 12 -7.11 -28.49 -34.36
C LEU A 12 -8.05 -28.72 -35.56
N GLU A 13 -8.58 -29.93 -35.75
CA GLU A 13 -9.61 -30.19 -36.76
C GLU A 13 -11.02 -29.84 -36.27
N GLU A 14 -11.28 -29.85 -34.96
CA GLU A 14 -12.60 -29.50 -34.40
C GLU A 14 -12.86 -27.98 -34.36
N ALA A 15 -11.81 -27.16 -34.49
CA ALA A 15 -11.90 -25.69 -34.46
C ALA A 15 -12.01 -25.02 -35.85
N SER A 16 -11.89 -25.76 -36.95
CA SER A 16 -11.98 -25.20 -38.32
C SER A 16 -13.31 -25.49 -39.03
N GLY A 17 -14.20 -26.31 -38.45
CA GLY A 17 -15.49 -26.69 -39.04
C GLY A 17 -16.70 -25.81 -38.68
N GLN A 18 -16.58 -24.82 -37.79
CA GLN A 18 -17.73 -24.00 -37.32
C GLN A 18 -17.61 -22.49 -37.63
N SER A 19 -16.91 -22.12 -38.70
CA SER A 19 -16.76 -20.73 -39.15
C SER A 19 -17.51 -20.43 -40.46
N GLY A 20 -18.72 -20.98 -40.64
CA GLY A 20 -19.38 -20.93 -41.94
C GLY A 20 -20.89 -20.87 -41.94
N ASN A 21 -21.59 -20.27 -40.96
CA ASN A 21 -23.04 -20.01 -41.14
C ASN A 21 -23.73 -19.04 -40.17
N ARG A 22 -23.07 -17.97 -39.69
CA ARG A 22 -23.73 -16.95 -38.84
C ARG A 22 -24.06 -15.62 -39.51
N GLY A 23 -23.54 -15.37 -40.71
CA GLY A 23 -23.79 -14.14 -41.48
C GLY A 23 -25.00 -14.17 -42.43
N GLN A 24 -25.61 -15.33 -42.69
CA GLN A 24 -26.71 -15.46 -43.66
C GLN A 24 -28.11 -15.64 -43.05
N ARG A 25 -28.22 -15.75 -41.72
CA ARG A 25 -29.53 -15.91 -41.05
C ARG A 25 -30.30 -14.62 -40.79
N TYR A 26 -29.77 -13.45 -41.16
CA TYR A 26 -30.48 -12.17 -41.05
C TYR A 26 -30.86 -11.54 -42.40
N ALA A 27 -30.65 -12.23 -43.53
CA ALA A 27 -30.87 -11.67 -44.87
C ALA A 27 -32.09 -12.25 -45.63
N LYS A 28 -32.89 -13.15 -45.03
CA LYS A 28 -34.07 -13.75 -45.69
C LYS A 28 -35.25 -13.98 -44.76
N ALA A 29 -35.68 -12.95 -44.03
CA ALA A 29 -37.01 -12.93 -43.42
C ALA A 29 -37.55 -11.49 -43.48
N GLY A 30 -38.61 -11.27 -44.29
CA GLY A 30 -39.45 -10.07 -44.16
C GLY A 30 -39.60 -9.15 -45.37
N GLN A 31 -39.61 -9.65 -46.61
CA GLN A 31 -40.39 -9.00 -47.68
C GLN A 31 -41.81 -9.58 -47.63
N GLY A 32 -42.70 -8.88 -46.93
CA GLY A 32 -44.10 -9.28 -46.74
C GLY A 32 -44.71 -8.39 -45.67
N ALA A 33 -45.48 -7.39 -46.10
CA ALA A 33 -46.11 -6.42 -45.22
C ALA A 33 -47.22 -7.03 -44.32
N TRP A 34 -47.54 -6.29 -43.24
CA TRP A 34 -48.75 -6.29 -42.37
C TRP A 34 -48.69 -7.07 -41.03
N PRO A 35 -49.40 -6.65 -39.94
CA PRO A 35 -50.44 -5.60 -39.83
C PRO A 35 -50.34 -4.66 -38.59
N PHE A 36 -49.15 -4.42 -38.00
CA PHE A 36 -49.03 -3.59 -36.78
C PHE A 36 -48.46 -2.17 -37.00
N ALA A 37 -48.28 -1.75 -38.25
CA ALA A 37 -47.75 -0.43 -38.61
C ALA A 37 -48.78 0.72 -38.51
N ALA A 38 -49.89 0.51 -37.81
CA ALA A 38 -50.97 1.47 -37.63
C ALA A 38 -50.96 2.16 -36.25
N GLU A 39 -49.88 2.05 -35.48
CA GLU A 39 -49.78 2.67 -34.15
C GLU A 39 -48.53 3.56 -34.04
N LEU A 40 -48.36 4.41 -35.05
CA LEU A 40 -47.57 5.65 -34.95
C LEU A 40 -48.55 6.83 -34.96
N LEU A 41 -49.34 6.93 -33.89
CA LEU A 41 -49.95 8.21 -33.54
C LEU A 41 -48.87 9.12 -32.97
N PRO A 42 -48.84 10.43 -33.33
CA PRO A 42 -47.97 11.38 -32.68
C PRO A 42 -48.34 11.41 -31.19
N PHE A 43 -47.38 11.03 -30.36
CA PHE A 43 -47.51 11.03 -28.91
C PHE A 43 -47.33 12.47 -28.39
N GLU A 44 -48.27 13.35 -28.74
CA GLU A 44 -48.48 14.57 -27.98
C GLU A 44 -49.12 14.18 -26.63
N GLY A 45 -48.44 14.50 -25.53
CA GLY A 45 -49.10 14.57 -24.22
C GLY A 45 -48.87 13.43 -23.23
N ARG A 46 -47.76 12.67 -23.30
CA ARG A 46 -47.24 12.04 -22.06
C ARG A 46 -46.10 12.87 -21.51
N GLU A 47 -46.37 13.62 -20.44
CA GLU A 47 -45.31 14.08 -19.55
C GLU A 47 -44.45 12.87 -19.19
N PRO A 48 -43.11 12.96 -19.30
CA PRO A 48 -42.25 11.86 -18.90
C PRO A 48 -42.49 11.59 -17.43
N ALA A 49 -43.10 10.43 -17.15
CA ALA A 49 -43.30 9.93 -15.81
C ALA A 49 -41.97 9.93 -15.08
N GLY A 50 -41.84 10.82 -14.09
CA GLY A 50 -40.79 10.84 -13.09
C GLY A 50 -39.37 10.74 -13.66
N THR A 51 -38.67 11.86 -13.71
CA THR A 51 -37.23 11.86 -13.41
C THR A 51 -37.04 11.33 -11.99
N ALA A 52 -37.17 10.00 -11.84
CA ALA A 52 -36.73 9.27 -10.68
C ALA A 52 -35.29 9.73 -10.44
N GLY A 53 -35.11 10.39 -9.29
CA GLY A 53 -33.89 11.11 -8.95
C GLY A 53 -32.69 10.28 -9.35
N ILE A 54 -31.87 10.83 -10.23
CA ILE A 54 -30.54 10.31 -10.49
C ILE A 54 -29.85 10.45 -9.15
N VAL A 55 -29.87 9.39 -8.34
CA VAL A 55 -29.11 9.33 -7.11
C VAL A 55 -27.68 9.56 -7.58
N HIS A 56 -27.11 10.71 -7.22
CA HIS A 56 -25.70 10.97 -7.41
C HIS A 56 -24.95 9.98 -6.52
N GLU A 57 -24.82 8.73 -6.97
CA GLU A 57 -23.91 7.78 -6.36
C GLU A 57 -22.52 8.36 -6.55
N LYS A 58 -21.93 8.79 -5.44
CA LYS A 58 -20.55 9.26 -5.39
C LYS A 58 -19.70 8.17 -6.05
N PRO A 59 -18.95 8.49 -7.12
CA PRO A 59 -18.18 7.48 -7.84
C PRO A 59 -17.25 6.75 -6.86
N PRO A 60 -16.99 5.44 -7.06
CA PRO A 60 -16.14 4.66 -6.17
C PRO A 60 -14.81 5.40 -6.00
N ALA A 61 -14.48 5.73 -4.75
CA ALA A 61 -13.27 6.48 -4.44
C ALA A 61 -12.05 5.70 -4.96
N MET A 62 -11.34 6.25 -5.94
CA MET A 62 -10.09 5.67 -6.41
C MET A 62 -9.03 5.81 -5.31
N ARG A 63 -8.33 4.71 -4.99
CA ARG A 63 -7.25 4.73 -3.98
C ARG A 63 -6.09 5.58 -4.48
N THR A 64 -5.69 6.60 -3.70
CA THR A 64 -4.71 7.60 -4.16
C THR A 64 -3.32 7.46 -3.55
N LEU A 65 -3.14 6.56 -2.57
CA LEU A 65 -1.91 6.41 -1.76
C LEU A 65 -1.44 7.70 -1.06
N ARG A 66 -2.27 8.74 -1.08
CA ARG A 66 -1.88 10.09 -0.64
C ARG A 66 -1.56 10.12 0.85
N ALA A 67 -2.32 9.38 1.66
CA ALA A 67 -2.10 9.29 3.09
C ALA A 67 -0.80 8.54 3.38
N GLU A 68 -0.58 7.37 2.76
CA GLU A 68 0.63 6.57 2.92
C GLU A 68 1.88 7.34 2.51
N THR A 69 1.86 8.04 1.38
CA THR A 69 2.98 8.89 0.96
C THR A 69 3.22 10.02 1.93
N LYS A 70 2.18 10.77 2.32
CA LYS A 70 2.32 11.89 3.25
C LYS A 70 2.95 11.45 4.58
N TRP A 71 2.42 10.39 5.18
CA TRP A 71 2.91 9.90 6.48
C TRP A 71 4.25 9.17 6.36
N GLY A 72 4.48 8.46 5.25
CA GLY A 72 5.73 7.75 4.98
C GLY A 72 6.90 8.68 4.72
N LEU A 73 6.66 9.91 4.24
CA LEU A 73 7.66 10.96 4.16
C LEU A 73 7.82 11.73 5.48
N LEU A 74 6.70 12.02 6.17
CA LEU A 74 6.72 12.85 7.38
C LEU A 74 7.37 12.14 8.58
N LEU A 75 7.05 10.87 8.81
CA LEU A 75 7.58 10.09 9.93
C LEU A 75 9.12 10.05 9.98
N PRO A 76 9.84 9.66 8.92
CA PRO A 76 11.29 9.59 8.96
C PRO A 76 11.93 10.98 9.13
N LEU A 77 11.29 12.06 8.66
CA LEU A 77 11.75 13.43 8.92
C LEU A 77 11.61 13.81 10.40
N ILE A 78 10.48 13.49 11.04
CA ILE A 78 10.29 13.72 12.48
C ILE A 78 11.31 12.90 13.27
N ALA A 79 11.48 11.61 12.93
CA ALA A 79 12.44 10.73 13.58
C ALA A 79 13.88 11.25 13.40
N PHE A 80 14.23 11.77 12.23
CA PHE A 80 15.56 12.34 11.96
C PHE A 80 15.86 13.58 12.82
N VAL A 81 14.89 14.51 12.94
CA VAL A 81 15.03 15.67 13.85
C VAL A 81 15.21 15.20 15.30
N LEU A 82 14.46 14.19 15.71
CA LEU A 82 14.56 13.62 17.05
C LEU A 82 15.90 12.91 17.28
N PHE A 83 16.43 12.23 16.26
CA PHE A 83 17.73 11.56 16.31
C PHE A 83 18.87 12.58 16.46
N ILE A 84 18.79 13.72 15.77
CA ILE A 84 19.70 14.86 15.97
C ILE A 84 19.56 15.41 17.39
N LEU A 85 18.35 15.52 17.92
CA LEU A 85 18.14 15.95 19.31
C LEU A 85 18.85 15.01 20.30
N TYR A 86 18.79 13.69 20.10
CA TYR A 86 19.49 12.73 20.95
C TYR A 86 21.01 12.90 20.91
N MET A 87 21.57 13.20 19.73
CA MET A 87 22.98 13.56 19.62
C MET A 87 23.30 14.81 20.45
N VAL A 88 22.52 15.88 20.29
CA VAL A 88 22.75 17.16 21.00
C VAL A 88 22.62 16.98 22.52
N LEU A 89 21.74 16.10 22.98
CA LEU A 89 21.57 15.75 24.39
C LEU A 89 22.66 14.79 24.92
N GLY A 90 23.61 14.37 24.08
CA GLY A 90 24.70 13.47 24.46
C GLY A 90 24.24 12.03 24.72
N LEU A 91 23.03 11.65 24.32
CA LEU A 91 22.47 10.31 24.51
C LEU A 91 23.16 9.28 23.61
N GLN A 92 23.76 9.71 22.51
CA GLN A 92 24.52 8.85 21.59
C GLN A 92 26.01 8.77 21.92
N SER A 93 26.44 9.30 23.07
CA SER A 93 27.83 9.23 23.52
C SER A 93 28.20 7.83 24.05
N ARG A 94 29.50 7.54 24.15
CA ARG A 94 30.01 6.26 24.69
C ARG A 94 29.51 5.98 26.10
N GLU A 95 29.41 7.00 26.94
CA GLU A 95 29.03 6.89 28.35
C GLU A 95 27.52 6.64 28.51
N ASN A 96 26.70 7.32 27.70
CA ASN A 96 25.24 7.24 27.80
C ASN A 96 24.60 6.26 26.81
N TRP A 97 25.41 5.49 26.08
CA TRP A 97 24.95 4.65 24.97
C TRP A 97 23.75 3.77 25.32
N ALA A 98 23.82 3.02 26.43
CA ALA A 98 22.74 2.12 26.83
C ALA A 98 21.43 2.88 27.10
N THR A 99 21.50 3.97 27.88
CA THR A 99 20.34 4.82 28.16
C THR A 99 19.79 5.46 26.88
N GLY A 100 20.68 5.96 26.01
CA GLY A 100 20.30 6.54 24.74
C GLY A 100 19.55 5.56 23.83
N GLN A 101 20.02 4.31 23.74
CA GLN A 101 19.34 3.26 22.97
C GLN A 101 17.94 2.95 23.53
N TRP A 102 17.77 2.90 24.85
CA TRP A 102 16.44 2.70 25.46
C TRP A 102 15.50 3.87 25.20
N VAL A 103 16.00 5.10 25.29
CA VAL A 103 15.22 6.31 25.00
C VAL A 103 14.81 6.34 23.52
N ASP A 104 15.76 6.10 22.62
CA ASP A 104 15.51 6.05 21.18
C ASP A 104 14.46 5.00 20.83
N PHE A 105 14.62 3.76 21.32
CA PHE A 105 13.66 2.69 21.10
C PHE A 105 12.27 3.03 21.68
N GLY A 106 12.20 3.48 22.93
CA GLY A 106 10.92 3.74 23.60
C GLY A 106 10.14 4.88 22.96
N VAL A 107 10.78 6.03 22.77
CA VAL A 107 10.14 7.21 22.16
C VAL A 107 9.87 6.97 20.68
N GLY A 108 10.82 6.33 19.97
CA GLY A 108 10.67 5.96 18.56
C GLY A 108 9.50 5.01 18.33
N LEU A 109 9.32 4.01 19.19
CA LEU A 109 8.20 3.07 19.11
C LEU A 109 6.85 3.76 19.33
N VAL A 110 6.75 4.65 20.33
CA VAL A 110 5.53 5.44 20.58
C VAL A 110 5.19 6.32 19.37
N LEU A 111 6.18 7.02 18.83
CA LEU A 111 6.02 7.87 17.64
C LEU A 111 5.56 7.03 16.43
N LEU A 112 6.18 5.88 16.22
CA LEU A 112 5.88 4.96 15.12
C LEU A 112 4.45 4.44 15.21
N ILE A 113 4.01 3.96 16.37
CA ILE A 113 2.63 3.50 16.61
C ILE A 113 1.63 4.64 16.36
N ALA A 114 1.90 5.82 16.90
CA ALA A 114 1.02 6.98 16.74
C ALA A 114 0.83 7.34 15.26
N VAL A 115 1.91 7.38 14.48
CA VAL A 115 1.83 7.68 13.04
C VAL A 115 1.14 6.56 12.27
N TYR A 116 1.40 5.28 12.56
CA TYR A 116 0.68 4.18 11.91
C TYR A 116 -0.83 4.28 12.14
N VAL A 117 -1.24 4.59 13.38
CA VAL A 117 -2.65 4.81 13.72
C VAL A 117 -3.23 5.96 12.92
N LEU A 118 -2.54 7.11 12.87
CA LEU A 118 -3.00 8.29 12.14
C LEU A 118 -3.07 8.05 10.63
N ALA A 119 -2.07 7.38 10.06
CA ALA A 119 -1.98 7.09 8.63
C ALA A 119 -3.09 6.14 8.19
N ILE A 120 -3.26 5.00 8.88
CA ILE A 120 -4.29 4.01 8.55
C ILE A 120 -5.70 4.59 8.80
N ARG A 121 -5.87 5.42 9.85
CA ARG A 121 -7.13 6.13 10.07
C ARG A 121 -7.44 7.08 8.92
N GLU A 122 -6.46 7.84 8.44
CA GLU A 122 -6.67 8.74 7.31
C GLU A 122 -7.00 7.98 6.02
N VAL A 123 -6.36 6.84 5.76
CA VAL A 123 -6.72 5.94 4.65
C VAL A 123 -8.16 5.47 4.78
N ARG A 124 -8.60 5.06 5.98
CA ARG A 124 -10.00 4.68 6.23
C ARG A 124 -10.97 5.79 5.87
N GLU A 125 -10.74 7.00 6.38
CA GLU A 125 -11.69 8.10 6.19
C GLU A 125 -11.69 8.63 4.75
N LYS A 126 -10.51 8.73 4.11
CA LYS A 126 -10.36 9.38 2.80
C LYS A 126 -10.51 8.43 1.61
N ASP A 127 -9.99 7.21 1.71
CA ASP A 127 -9.94 6.28 0.58
C ASP A 127 -11.04 5.21 0.67
N PHE A 128 -11.51 4.87 1.88
CA PHE A 128 -12.52 3.81 2.09
C PHE A 128 -13.84 4.31 2.72
N GLY A 129 -14.07 5.63 2.73
CA GLY A 129 -15.35 6.22 3.12
C GLY A 129 -15.75 5.93 4.56
N GLY A 130 -14.79 5.81 5.47
CA GLY A 130 -15.03 5.54 6.90
C GLY A 130 -15.10 4.05 7.26
N SER A 131 -15.23 3.15 6.28
CA SER A 131 -15.15 1.70 6.49
C SER A 131 -13.72 1.20 6.26
N LEU A 132 -13.26 0.19 7.01
CA LEU A 132 -11.93 -0.39 6.79
C LEU A 132 -11.94 -1.87 7.18
N SER A 133 -11.63 -2.73 6.21
CA SER A 133 -11.31 -4.13 6.49
C SER A 133 -9.87 -4.28 7.01
N TRP A 134 -9.61 -5.33 7.77
CA TRP A 134 -8.26 -5.63 8.26
C TRP A 134 -7.24 -5.74 7.11
N ARG A 135 -7.61 -6.41 6.01
CA ARG A 135 -6.73 -6.57 4.84
C ARG A 135 -6.39 -5.23 4.19
N GLN A 136 -7.34 -4.31 4.09
CA GLN A 136 -7.08 -2.96 3.57
C GLN A 136 -6.13 -2.18 4.49
N GLY A 137 -6.33 -2.27 5.80
CA GLY A 137 -5.43 -1.64 6.77
C GLY A 137 -4.02 -2.24 6.74
N PHE A 138 -3.89 -3.57 6.57
CA PHE A 138 -2.59 -4.23 6.43
C PHE A 138 -1.81 -3.69 5.24
N TRP A 139 -2.45 -3.61 4.06
CA TRP A 139 -1.78 -3.08 2.87
C TRP A 139 -1.47 -1.59 3.00
N ALA A 140 -2.34 -0.80 3.63
CA ALA A 140 -2.04 0.59 3.94
C ALA A 140 -0.77 0.73 4.82
N GLY A 141 -0.68 -0.06 5.90
CA GLY A 141 0.50 -0.09 6.75
C GLY A 141 1.76 -0.60 6.05
N ALA A 142 1.64 -1.64 5.22
CA ALA A 142 2.78 -2.18 4.47
C ALA A 142 3.29 -1.20 3.40
N THR A 143 2.39 -0.51 2.70
CA THR A 143 2.77 0.55 1.75
C THR A 143 3.41 1.74 2.45
N LEU A 144 2.91 2.13 3.63
CA LEU A 144 3.54 3.14 4.49
C LEU A 144 4.99 2.73 4.84
N THR A 145 5.20 1.49 5.31
CA THR A 145 6.53 0.94 5.62
C THR A 145 7.46 1.02 4.40
N LEU A 146 6.97 0.62 3.23
CA LEU A 146 7.75 0.57 1.99
C LEU A 146 8.24 1.96 1.56
N ILE A 147 7.42 3.01 1.77
CA ILE A 147 7.79 4.40 1.47
C ILE A 147 8.77 4.93 2.52
N MET A 148 8.55 4.61 3.80
CA MET A 148 9.35 5.10 4.91
C MET A 148 10.81 4.62 4.86
N ILE A 149 11.05 3.34 4.56
CA ILE A 149 12.39 2.73 4.58
C ILE A 149 13.41 3.52 3.74
N PRO A 150 13.23 3.74 2.42
CA PRO A 150 14.24 4.42 1.62
C PRO A 150 14.53 5.85 2.11
N VAL A 151 13.49 6.57 2.56
CA VAL A 151 13.64 7.93 3.09
C VAL A 151 14.44 7.91 4.40
N SER A 152 14.09 7.01 5.32
CA SER A 152 14.81 6.86 6.59
C SER A 152 16.26 6.45 6.38
N SER A 153 16.55 5.53 5.45
CA SER A 153 17.91 5.08 5.11
C SER A 153 18.75 6.21 4.52
N PHE A 154 18.15 7.05 3.67
CA PHE A 154 18.83 8.22 3.11
C PHE A 154 19.16 9.25 4.19
N LEU A 155 18.21 9.53 5.09
CA LEU A 155 18.44 10.43 6.23
C LEU A 155 19.48 9.86 7.19
N LEU A 156 19.47 8.54 7.43
CA LEU A 156 20.47 7.85 8.23
C LEU A 156 21.87 8.02 7.64
N TRP A 157 22.01 7.87 6.31
CA TRP A 157 23.28 8.12 5.63
C TRP A 157 23.75 9.56 5.82
N ILE A 158 22.86 10.55 5.65
CA ILE A 158 23.19 11.96 5.89
C ILE A 158 23.69 12.13 7.34
N PHE A 159 22.99 11.51 8.29
CA PHE A 159 23.33 11.61 9.70
C PHE A 159 24.74 11.10 9.97
N THR A 160 25.03 9.86 9.58
CA THR A 160 26.30 9.21 9.91
C THR A 160 27.48 9.73 9.10
N GLU A 161 27.25 10.35 7.95
CA GLU A 161 28.32 10.90 7.12
C GLU A 161 28.63 12.36 7.46
N PHE A 162 27.61 13.19 7.66
CA PHE A 162 27.78 14.65 7.73
C PHE A 162 27.44 15.28 9.09
N ILE A 163 26.61 14.62 9.91
CA ILE A 163 26.13 15.21 11.17
C ILE A 163 26.87 14.62 12.38
N ASN A 164 26.97 13.29 12.45
CA ASN A 164 27.62 12.56 13.52
C ASN A 164 28.53 11.44 12.96
N PRO A 165 29.71 11.79 12.42
CA PRO A 165 30.64 10.81 11.84
C PRO A 165 31.17 9.81 12.87
N GLU A 166 31.20 10.17 14.15
CA GLU A 166 31.65 9.28 15.24
C GLU A 166 30.61 8.21 15.60
N TYR A 167 29.34 8.38 15.22
CA TYR A 167 28.25 7.49 15.61
C TYR A 167 28.52 6.03 15.22
N LEU A 168 29.00 5.79 13.99
CA LEU A 168 29.28 4.44 13.50
C LEU A 168 30.45 3.78 14.24
N GLN A 169 31.45 4.57 14.62
CA GLN A 169 32.57 4.08 15.41
C GLN A 169 32.09 3.64 16.79
N ILE A 170 31.32 4.50 17.48
CA ILE A 170 30.78 4.20 18.82
C ILE A 170 29.86 2.97 18.75
N TRP A 171 28.97 2.92 17.75
CA TRP A 171 28.09 1.77 17.54
C TRP A 171 28.89 0.48 17.32
N GLY A 172 29.94 0.52 16.49
CA GLY A 172 30.81 -0.62 16.24
C GLY A 172 31.57 -1.10 17.47
N GLU A 173 32.13 -0.17 18.25
CA GLU A 173 32.76 -0.45 19.55
C GLU A 173 31.78 -1.20 20.48
N LYS A 174 30.54 -0.69 20.59
CA LYS A 174 29.49 -1.28 21.44
C LYS A 174 29.00 -2.65 20.95
N MET A 175 28.99 -2.89 19.64
CA MET A 175 28.69 -4.21 19.08
C MET A 175 29.77 -5.23 19.43
N VAL A 176 31.06 -4.85 19.36
CA VAL A 176 32.19 -5.72 19.75
C VAL A 176 32.15 -6.00 21.25
N GLU A 177 31.90 -4.99 22.08
CA GLU A 177 31.68 -5.17 23.53
C GLU A 177 30.54 -6.17 23.81
N GLY A 178 29.48 -6.16 22.99
CA GLY A 178 28.35 -7.08 23.03
C GLY A 178 28.63 -8.48 22.43
N GLY A 179 29.85 -8.77 21.98
CA GLY A 179 30.25 -10.07 21.46
C GLY A 179 30.19 -10.23 19.93
N TYR A 180 30.00 -9.16 19.17
CA TYR A 180 30.07 -9.20 17.70
C TYR A 180 31.52 -9.41 17.22
N ALA A 181 31.70 -10.26 16.20
CA ALA A 181 33.02 -10.56 15.66
C ALA A 181 33.52 -9.44 14.72
N GLY A 182 34.47 -8.64 15.21
CA GLY A 182 35.08 -7.51 14.48
C GLY A 182 34.23 -6.24 14.49
N THR A 183 34.79 -5.12 14.05
CA THR A 183 34.05 -3.84 14.05
C THR A 183 33.13 -3.75 12.82
N PRO A 184 31.80 -3.74 12.99
CA PRO A 184 30.87 -3.65 11.86
C PRO A 184 30.94 -2.27 11.21
N GLY A 185 30.90 -2.24 9.87
CA GLY A 185 30.91 -1.01 9.08
C GLY A 185 29.50 -0.52 8.72
N TRP A 186 29.46 0.57 7.95
CA TRP A 186 28.21 1.19 7.46
C TRP A 186 27.25 0.20 6.79
N GLY A 187 27.75 -0.72 5.96
CA GLY A 187 26.89 -1.70 5.27
C GLY A 187 26.10 -2.59 6.23
N THR A 188 26.73 -3.03 7.32
CA THR A 188 26.06 -3.82 8.37
C THR A 188 25.05 -2.97 9.11
N TYR A 189 25.40 -1.73 9.45
CA TYR A 189 24.48 -0.82 10.12
C TYR A 189 23.22 -0.53 9.28
N LEU A 190 23.40 -0.25 7.99
CA LEU A 190 22.31 -0.06 7.04
C LEU A 190 21.44 -1.31 6.90
N GLN A 191 22.06 -2.51 6.86
CA GLN A 191 21.32 -3.77 6.81
C GLN A 191 20.46 -3.97 8.06
N VAL A 192 21.02 -3.75 9.26
CA VAL A 192 20.27 -3.83 10.52
C VAL A 192 19.12 -2.84 10.52
N HIS A 193 19.35 -1.60 10.10
CA HIS A 193 18.32 -0.57 9.98
C HIS A 193 17.17 -0.98 9.05
N VAL A 194 17.48 -1.40 7.82
CA VAL A 194 16.46 -1.79 6.83
C VAL A 194 15.67 -3.00 7.29
N VAL A 195 16.34 -4.03 7.80
CA VAL A 195 15.69 -5.26 8.26
C VAL A 195 14.81 -5.00 9.48
N SER A 196 15.33 -4.30 10.50
CA SER A 196 14.55 -3.98 11.70
C SER A 196 13.36 -3.09 11.37
N SER A 197 13.53 -2.06 10.53
CA SER A 197 12.45 -1.19 10.08
C SER A 197 11.37 -1.96 9.31
N ALA A 198 11.76 -2.88 8.43
CA ALA A 198 10.81 -3.72 7.70
C ALA A 198 10.04 -4.65 8.64
N VAL A 199 10.72 -5.33 9.56
CA VAL A 199 10.10 -6.24 10.52
C VAL A 199 9.12 -5.49 11.42
N ILE A 200 9.56 -4.40 12.06
CA ILE A 200 8.70 -3.63 12.97
C ILE A 200 7.53 -3.01 12.21
N GLY A 201 7.78 -2.42 11.04
CA GLY A 201 6.72 -1.81 10.23
C GLY A 201 5.68 -2.82 9.75
N LEU A 202 6.08 -4.04 9.39
CA LEU A 202 5.15 -5.12 9.04
C LEU A 202 4.40 -5.66 10.26
N LEU A 203 5.02 -5.74 11.44
CA LEU A 203 4.32 -6.09 12.67
C LEU A 203 3.22 -5.07 12.98
N LEU A 204 3.53 -3.77 12.86
CA LEU A 204 2.53 -2.71 13.05
C LEU A 204 1.44 -2.74 11.98
N SER A 205 1.77 -3.07 10.73
CA SER A 205 0.76 -3.23 9.67
C SER A 205 -0.17 -4.41 9.94
N LEU A 206 0.24 -5.44 10.69
CA LEU A 206 -0.63 -6.52 11.13
C LEU A 206 -1.51 -6.12 12.33
N ILE A 207 -0.91 -5.43 13.31
CA ILE A 207 -1.52 -5.16 14.62
C ILE A 207 -2.48 -3.97 14.57
N VAL A 208 -2.03 -2.83 14.03
CA VAL A 208 -2.80 -1.57 14.09
C VAL A 208 -4.18 -1.68 13.42
N PRO A 209 -4.34 -2.32 12.25
CA PRO A 209 -5.66 -2.50 11.64
C PRO A 209 -6.66 -3.29 12.47
N LEU A 210 -6.21 -4.12 13.43
CA LEU A 210 -7.13 -4.86 14.31
C LEU A 210 -7.97 -3.91 15.17
N PHE A 211 -7.38 -2.76 15.54
CA PHE A 211 -8.03 -1.73 16.35
C PHE A 211 -8.77 -0.67 15.50
N LEU A 212 -8.42 -0.53 14.22
CA LEU A 212 -9.00 0.49 13.34
C LEU A 212 -10.08 -0.03 12.39
N LYS A 213 -10.26 -1.35 12.28
CA LYS A 213 -11.29 -1.95 11.43
C LYS A 213 -12.68 -1.41 11.79
N ARG A 214 -13.46 -1.03 10.78
CA ARG A 214 -14.83 -0.51 10.93
C ARG A 214 -15.70 -1.07 9.81
N LYS A 215 -16.89 -1.57 10.14
CA LYS A 215 -17.88 -2.04 9.17
C LYS A 215 -18.53 -0.85 8.45
N PRO A 216 -19.07 -1.03 7.23
CA PRO A 216 -19.93 -0.02 6.61
C PRO A 216 -21.10 0.31 7.55
N GLU A 217 -21.45 1.58 7.68
CA GLU A 217 -22.71 1.97 8.30
C GLU A 217 -23.84 1.67 7.29
N ASN A 218 -24.82 0.87 7.73
CA ASN A 218 -26.02 0.53 6.95
C ASN A 218 -27.08 1.62 7.12
#